data_AF-A0A7V5VDS2-F1
#
_entry.id   AF-A0A7V5VDS2-F1
#
_cell.length_a   1.000
_cell.length_b   1.000
_cell.length_c   1.000
_cell.angle_alpha   90.00
_cell.angle_beta   90.00
_cell.angle_gamma   90.00
#
_symmetry.space_group_name_H-M   'P 1'
#
loop_
_entity.id
_entity.type
_entity.pdbx_description
1 polymer ?
#
loop_
_entity_poly.entity_id
_entity_poly.type
_entity_poly.pdbx_seq_one_letter_code
_entity_poly.pdbx_strand_id
1 'polypeptide(L)' 'MEKVHYTDLIITCEACGSVKKYIVQSHTDAEKLFAEFQCENGCGRNLYSFITLGTLEQKSPELGEAID' A
#
# COMPACT_ATOMS: atom_id res chain seq x y z
N MET A 1 -5.17 -3.36 -19.72
CA MET A 1 -4.76 -2.57 -18.55
C MET A 1 -5.02 -3.40 -17.31
N GLU A 2 -3.96 -3.77 -16.61
CA GLU A 2 -4.06 -4.35 -15.27
C GLU A 2 -4.52 -3.26 -14.30
N LYS A 3 -5.53 -3.55 -13.47
CA LYS A 3 -6.01 -2.61 -12.45
C LYS A 3 -5.42 -3.01 -11.12
N VAL A 4 -4.65 -2.12 -10.50
CA VAL A 4 -4.11 -2.31 -9.15
C VAL A 4 -5.16 -1.90 -8.14
N HIS A 5 -5.51 -2.79 -7.23
CA HIS A 5 -6.29 -2.50 -6.04
C HIS A 5 -5.35 -2.40 -4.85
N TYR A 6 -5.06 -1.18 -4.42
CA TYR A 6 -4.30 -0.97 -3.19
C TYR A 6 -5.12 -1.44 -1.99
N THR A 7 -4.44 -1.96 -0.98
CA THR A 7 -5.11 -2.50 0.21
C THR A 7 -4.46 -1.99 1.47
N ASP A 8 -3.12 -1.99 1.51
CA ASP A 8 -2.40 -1.63 2.72
C ASP A 8 -1.27 -0.63 2.45
N LEU A 9 -1.08 0.29 3.39
CA LEU A 9 0.13 1.07 3.59
C LEU A 9 0.76 0.62 4.91
N ILE A 10 2.03 0.25 4.87
CA ILE A 10 2.82 -0.08 6.06
C ILE A 10 3.90 0.98 6.19
N ILE A 11 3.93 1.66 7.33
CA ILE A 11 4.93 2.68 7.66
C ILE A 11 5.77 2.17 8.82
N THR A 12 7.10 2.22 8.67
CA THR A 12 8.06 1.85 9.70
C THR A 12 8.88 3.07 10.10
N CYS A 13 9.10 3.25 11.41
CA CYS A 13 10.09 4.19 11.93
C CYS A 13 11.37 3.42 12.25
N GLU A 14 12.41 3.62 11.44
CA GLU A 14 13.69 2.90 11.55
C GLU A 14 14.48 3.29 12.81
N ALA A 15 14.12 4.40 13.45
CA ALA A 15 14.78 4.88 14.66
C ALA A 15 14.36 4.10 15.92
N CYS A 16 13.06 3.78 16.04
CA CYS A 16 12.49 3.16 17.24
C CYS A 16 11.82 1.80 16.96
N GLY A 17 11.78 1.35 15.70
CA GLY A 17 11.19 0.08 15.29
C GLY A 17 9.67 0.04 15.27
N SER A 18 8.98 1.17 15.46
CA SER A 18 7.52 1.23 15.38
C SER A 18 7.03 0.92 13.97
N VAL A 19 6.07 0.02 13.84
CA VAL A 19 5.39 -0.32 12.59
C VAL A 19 3.90 0.00 12.71
N LYS A 20 3.34 0.73 11.76
CA LYS A 20 1.90 1.02 11.66
C LYS A 20 1.38 0.59 10.30
N LYS A 21 0.16 0.06 10.30
CA LYS A 21 -0.52 -0.44 9.11
C LYS A 21 -1.84 0.31 8.93
N TYR A 22 -2.11 0.76 7.72
CA TYR A 22 -3.31 1.48 7.33
C TYR A 22 -3.94 0.79 6.12
N ILE A 23 -5.27 0.71 6.10
CA ILE A 23 -6.00 0.31 4.89
C ILE A 23 -6.08 1.53 3.97
N VAL A 24 -5.72 1.35 2.70
CA VAL A 24 -5.70 2.43 1.70
C VAL A 24 -6.41 2.02 0.43
N GLN A 25 -7.13 2.95 -0.20
CA GLN A 25 -7.91 2.65 -1.41
C GLN A 25 -7.19 3.04 -2.70
N SER A 26 -6.16 3.87 -2.61
CA SER A 26 -5.41 4.38 -3.76
C SER A 26 -3.99 4.78 -3.36
N HIS A 27 -3.15 5.00 -4.36
CA HIS A 27 -1.81 5.52 -4.14
C HIS A 27 -1.83 6.91 -3.49
N THR A 28 -2.70 7.81 -3.96
CA THR A 28 -2.83 9.17 -3.42
C THR A 28 -3.29 9.19 -1.96
N ASP A 29 -4.12 8.24 -1.55
CA ASP A 29 -4.53 8.06 -0.16
C ASP A 29 -3.33 7.65 0.71
N ALA A 30 -2.51 6.70 0.22
CA ALA A 30 -1.28 6.29 0.90
C ALA A 30 -0.27 7.44 1.04
N GLU A 31 -0.09 8.26 0.00
CA GLU A 31 0.80 9.44 0.04
C GLU A 31 0.35 10.44 1.10
N LYS A 32 -0.95 10.73 1.20
CA LYS A 32 -1.52 11.63 2.22
C LYS A 32 -1.28 11.08 3.63
N LEU A 33 -1.58 9.82 3.86
CA LEU A 33 -1.36 9.17 5.17
C LEU A 33 0.12 9.20 5.57
N PHE A 34 1.03 8.92 4.64
CA PHE A 34 2.46 9.03 4.92
C PHE A 34 2.91 10.48 5.18
N ALA A 35 2.35 11.45 4.45
CA ALA A 35 2.60 12.87 4.66
C ALA A 35 2.11 13.35 6.03
N GLU A 36 1.05 12.77 6.58
CA GLU A 36 0.48 13.16 7.88
C GLU A 36 1.04 12.34 9.06
N PHE A 37 1.65 11.18 8.78
CA PHE A 37 2.16 10.28 9.80
C PHE A 37 3.18 10.94 10.75
N GLN A 38 2.97 10.72 12.05
CA GLN A 38 3.89 11.10 13.11
C GLN A 38 4.13 9.89 14.00
N CYS A 39 5.40 9.57 14.24
CA CYS A 39 5.77 8.51 15.17
C CYS A 39 5.37 8.93 16.60
N GLU A 40 4.68 8.05 17.31
CA GLU A 40 4.24 8.27 18.71
C GLU A 40 5.42 8.54 19.66
N ASN A 41 6.63 8.10 19.30
CA ASN A 41 7.87 8.35 20.03
C ASN A 41 8.56 9.68 19.64
N GLY A 42 7.96 10.50 18.78
CA GLY A 42 8.50 11.80 18.38
C GLY A 42 9.75 11.75 17.49
N CYS A 43 10.01 10.63 16.82
CA CYS A 43 11.16 10.48 15.94
C CYS A 43 11.09 11.42 14.71
N GLY A 44 12.25 11.73 14.13
CA GLY A 44 12.33 12.55 12.91
C GLY A 44 11.75 11.84 11.69
N ARG A 45 11.00 12.57 10.86
CA ARG A 45 10.34 12.04 9.64
C ARG A 45 11.30 11.48 8.60
N ASN A 46 12.55 11.97 8.59
CA ASN A 46 13.63 11.48 7.75
C ASN A 46 14.05 10.03 8.06
N LEU A 47 13.51 9.44 9.13
CA LEU A 47 13.80 8.08 9.58
C LEU A 47 12.65 7.12 9.27
N TYR A 48 11.65 7.56 8.50
CA TYR A 48 10.48 6.74 8.17
C TYR A 48 10.69 6.06 6.82
N SER A 49 10.28 4.81 6.73
CA SER A 49 10.15 4.04 5.49
C SER A 49 8.70 3.63 5.31
N PHE A 50 8.27 3.38 4.07
CA PHE A 50 6.95 2.83 3.81
C PHE A 50 6.93 1.89 2.62
N ILE A 51 5.96 0.98 2.62
CA ILE A 51 5.60 0.12 1.49
C ILE A 51 4.08 0.14 1.31
N THR A 52 3.62 0.02 0.07
CA THR A 52 2.21 -0.22 -0.24
C THR A 52 2.04 -1.64 -0.77
N LEU A 53 0.97 -2.29 -0.33
CA LEU A 53 0.56 -3.60 -0.83
C LEU A 53 -0.73 -3.42 -1.63
N GLY A 54 -0.80 -4.10 -2.77
CA GLY A 54 -1.98 -4.12 -3.61
C GLY A 54 -2.07 -5.41 -4.40
N THR A 55 -3.23 -5.63 -4.99
CA THR A 55 -3.55 -6.82 -5.78
C THR A 55 -3.72 -6.40 -7.24
N LEU A 56 -3.12 -7.17 -8.16
CA LEU A 56 -3.33 -6.99 -9.58
C LEU A 56 -4.58 -7.77 -10.00
N GLU A 57 -5.60 -7.07 -10.50
CA GLU A 57 -6.67 -7.74 -11.23
C GLU A 57 -6.21 -8.01 -12.65
N GLN A 58 -5.88 -9.27 -12.92
CA GLN A 58 -5.74 -9.78 -14.28
C GLN A 58 -7.15 -10.09 -14.81
N LYS A 59 -7.54 -9.44 -15.91
CA LYS A 59 -8.67 -9.94 -16.71
C LYS A 59 -8.24 -11.31 -17.23
N SER A 60 -8.93 -12.38 -16.80
CA SER A 60 -8.73 -13.70 -17.40
C SER A 60 -8.88 -13.57 -18.92
N PRO A 61 -7.90 -14.03 -19.72
CA PRO A 61 -8.14 -14.24 -21.14
C PRO A 61 -9.15 -15.38 -21.21
N GLU A 62 -10.39 -15.02 -21.53
CA GLU A 62 -11.47 -15.82 -22.10
C GLU A 62 -11.31 -17.34 -21.96
N LEU A 63 -12.19 -17.95 -21.14
CA LEU A 63 -12.57 -19.36 -21.32
C LEU A 63 -12.94 -19.53 -22.79
N GLY A 64 -12.00 -20.09 -23.57
CA GLY A 64 -12.22 -20.42 -24.96
C GLY A 64 -13.48 -21.26 -25.09
N GLU A 65 -14.34 -20.83 -26.01
CA GLU A 65 -15.58 -21.50 -26.37
C GLU A 65 -15.33 -23.01 -26.54
N ALA A 66 -16.13 -23.82 -25.86
CA ALA A 66 -16.20 -25.24 -26.13
C ALA A 66 -16.66 -25.42 -27.58
N ILE A 67 -15.74 -25.89 -28.43
CA ILE A 67 -16.07 -26.43 -29.75
C ILE A 67 -16.74 -27.80 -29.55
N ASP A 68 -18.04 -27.86 -29.82
CA ASP A 68 -18.80 -29.11 -30.06
C ASP A 68 -18.35 -29.79 -31.37
#